data_AF-A0A9P5XVC2-F1
#
_entry.id   AF-A0A9P5XVC2-F1
#
_cell.length_a   1.000
_cell.length_b   1.000
_cell.length_c   1.000
_cell.angle_alpha   90.00
_cell.angle_beta   90.00
_cell.angle_gamma   90.00
#
_symmetry.space_group_name_H-M   'P 1'
#
loop_
_entity.id
_entity.type
_entity.pdbx_description
1 polymer ?
#
loop_
_entity_poly.entity_id
_entity_poly.type
_entity_poly.pdbx_seq_one_letter_code
_entity_poly.pdbx_strand_id
1 'polypeptide(L)' 'MLADSGLPKSLWAEAAATACYVRNFVPSSCHPGVIPAEAWTGKQQDVSHLRPFGCTAFAKVPKE' A
#
# COMPACT_ATOMS: atom_id res chain seq x y z
N MET A 1 -12.95 -8.90 3.90
CA MET A 1 -11.47 -8.76 3.99
C MET A 1 -11.01 -7.99 5.23
N LEU A 2 -11.33 -6.69 5.39
CA LEU A 2 -10.96 -5.94 6.59
C LEU A 2 -11.84 -6.30 7.81
N ALA A 3 -13.16 -6.34 7.63
CA ALA A 3 -14.10 -6.76 8.68
C ALA A 3 -13.90 -8.22 9.12
N ASP A 4 -13.52 -9.10 8.20
CA ASP A 4 -13.29 -10.54 8.46
C ASP A 4 -11.87 -10.86 8.93
N SER A 5 -10.96 -9.87 8.99
CA SER A 5 -9.55 -10.09 9.32
C SER A 5 -9.28 -10.39 10.79
N GLY A 6 -10.25 -10.12 11.68
CA GLY A 6 -10.05 -10.16 13.13
C GLY A 6 -9.07 -9.10 13.67
N LEU A 7 -8.60 -8.16 12.83
CA LEU A 7 -7.66 -7.12 13.24
C LEU A 7 -8.36 -6.00 14.04
N PRO A 8 -7.64 -5.36 14.98
CA PRO A 8 -8.13 -4.18 15.69
C PRO A 8 -8.58 -3.08 14.74
N LYS A 9 -9.70 -2.41 15.09
CA LYS A 9 -10.23 -1.27 14.31
C LYS A 9 -9.25 -0.11 14.17
N SER A 10 -8.30 0.04 15.09
CA SER A 10 -7.24 1.04 15.00
C SER A 10 -6.38 0.90 13.75
N LEU A 11 -6.21 -0.32 13.21
CA LEU A 11 -5.41 -0.57 12.01
C LEU A 11 -6.16 -0.32 10.70
N TRP A 12 -7.45 0.02 10.76
CA TRP A 12 -8.28 0.15 9.56
C TRP A 12 -7.93 1.38 8.74
N ALA A 13 -7.59 2.49 9.41
CA ALA A 13 -7.12 3.69 8.74
C ALA A 13 -5.84 3.39 7.93
N GLU A 14 -4.95 2.58 8.52
CA GLU A 14 -3.63 2.29 7.93
C GLU A 14 -3.78 1.30 6.77
N ALA A 15 -4.70 0.34 6.92
CA ALA A 15 -5.09 -0.56 5.84
C ALA A 15 -5.72 0.20 4.66
N ALA A 16 -6.62 1.16 4.93
CA ALA A 16 -7.23 1.98 3.89
C ALA A 16 -6.20 2.88 3.19
N ALA A 17 -5.30 3.51 3.94
CA ALA A 17 -4.20 4.30 3.39
C ALA A 17 -3.28 3.44 2.50
N THR A 18 -2.95 2.23 2.96
CA THR A 18 -2.13 1.28 2.20
C THR A 18 -2.82 0.84 0.91
N ALA A 19 -4.13 0.59 0.94
CA ALA A 19 -4.89 0.23 -0.25
C ALA A 19 -4.86 1.35 -1.30
N CYS A 20 -5.05 2.61 -0.87
CA CYS A 20 -4.92 3.78 -1.75
C CYS A 20 -3.49 3.92 -2.31
N TYR A 21 -2.48 3.71 -1.46
CA TYR A 21 -1.08 3.74 -1.87
C TYR A 21 -0.78 2.70 -2.95
N VAL A 22 -1.09 1.42 -2.70
CA VAL A 22 -0.87 0.32 -3.65
C VAL A 22 -1.61 0.56 -4.97
N ARG A 23 -2.83 1.11 -4.92
CA ARG A 23 -3.61 1.41 -6.12
C ARG A 23 -2.91 2.38 -7.08
N ASN A 24 -2.03 3.25 -6.60
CA ASN A 24 -1.25 4.15 -7.44
C ASN A 24 -0.08 3.46 -8.17
N PHE A 25 0.25 2.21 -7.81
CA PHE A 25 1.28 1.40 -8.48
C PHE A 25 0.68 0.42 -9.49
N VAL A 26 -0.65 0.28 -9.54
CA VAL A 26 -1.32 -0.64 -10.45
C VAL A 26 -1.89 0.12 -11.64
N PRO A 27 -1.64 -0.33 -12.88
CA PRO A 27 -2.26 0.25 -14.06
C PRO A 27 -3.79 0.16 -13.99
N SER A 28 -4.47 1.22 -14.42
CA SER A 28 -5.93 1.23 -14.52
C SER A 28 -6.39 0.65 -15.86
N SER A 29 -7.58 0.07 -15.90
CA SER A 29 -8.20 -0.39 -17.16
C SER A 29 -8.39 0.75 -18.17
N CYS A 30 -8.64 1.96 -17.69
CA CYS A 30 -8.78 3.16 -18.52
C CYS A 30 -7.44 3.60 -19.16
N HIS A 31 -6.30 3.28 -18.53
CA HIS A 31 -4.96 3.64 -19.02
C HIS A 31 -4.03 2.43 -18.91
N PRO A 32 -4.14 1.47 -19.84
CA PRO A 32 -3.33 0.26 -19.83
C PRO A 32 -1.84 0.59 -19.90
N GLY A 33 -1.03 -0.08 -19.06
CA GLY A 33 0.42 0.10 -19.04
C GLY A 33 0.93 1.39 -18.40
N VAL A 34 0.04 2.30 -17.98
CA VAL A 34 0.43 3.53 -17.28
C VAL A 34 0.30 3.32 -15.78
N ILE A 35 1.42 3.46 -15.06
CA ILE A 35 1.42 3.46 -13.59
C ILE A 35 1.14 4.89 -13.11
N PRO A 36 0.05 5.14 -12.35
CA PRO A 36 -0.33 6.49 -11.92
C PRO A 36 0.78 7.23 -11.16
N ALA A 37 1.49 6.54 -10.27
CA ALA A 37 2.59 7.12 -9.50
C ALA A 37 3.77 7.54 -10.39
N GLU A 38 4.09 6.77 -11.42
CA GLU A 38 5.14 7.11 -12.38
C GLU A 38 4.73 8.26 -13.28
N ALA A 39 3.48 8.27 -13.74
CA ALA A 39 2.93 9.37 -14.54
C ALA A 39 2.91 10.69 -13.75
N TRP A 40 2.61 10.64 -12.45
CA TRP A 40 2.59 11.82 -11.59
C TRP A 40 3.99 12.33 -11.23
N THR A 41 4.93 11.43 -10.94
CA THR A 41 6.27 11.80 -10.42
C THR A 41 7.34 11.88 -11.50
N GLY A 42 7.08 11.33 -12.69
CA GLY A 42 8.05 11.18 -13.77
C GLY A 42 9.19 10.17 -13.46
N LYS A 43 9.07 9.40 -12.38
CA LYS A 43 10.09 8.45 -11.93
C LYS A 43 9.53 7.05 -11.87
N GLN A 44 10.31 6.09 -12.38
CA GLN A 44 10.02 4.68 -12.23
C GLN A 44 9.95 4.32 -10.73
N GLN A 45 8.91 3.59 -10.35
CA GLN A 45 8.70 3.21 -8.96
C GLN A 45 9.29 1.82 -8.68
N ASP A 46 9.99 1.68 -7.56
CA ASP A 46 10.33 0.36 -7.01
C ASP A 46 9.15 -0.14 -6.16
N VAL A 47 8.80 -1.42 -6.31
CA VAL A 47 7.73 -2.09 -5.56
C VAL A 47 8.27 -3.18 -4.63
N SER A 48 9.59 -3.34 -4.55
CA SER A 48 10.26 -4.38 -3.75
C SER A 48 10.00 -4.24 -2.24
N HIS A 49 9.59 -3.06 -1.78
CA HIS A 49 9.20 -2.79 -0.40
C HIS A 49 7.77 -3.24 -0.07
N LEU A 50 6.92 -3.49 -1.07
CA LEU A 50 5.55 -3.93 -0.82
C LEU A 50 5.55 -5.34 -0.23
N ARG A 51 4.62 -5.56 0.71
CA ARG A 51 4.39 -6.85 1.37
C ARG A 51 2.92 -7.21 1.34
N PRO A 52 2.58 -8.52 1.31
CA PRO A 52 1.19 -8.96 1.40
C PRO A 52 0.51 -8.44 2.68
N PHE A 53 -0.77 -8.12 2.57
CA PHE A 53 -1.55 -7.73 3.74
C PHE A 53 -1.57 -8.86 4.78
N GLY A 54 -1.27 -8.55 6.04
CA GLY A 54 -1.19 -9.53 7.13
C GLY A 54 0.15 -10.26 7.25
N CYS A 55 1.19 -9.86 6.52
CA CYS A 55 2.54 -10.39 6.74
C CYS A 55 3.12 -9.99 8.11
N THR A 56 4.08 -10.76 8.62
CA THR A 56 4.87 -10.36 9.79
C THR A 56 5.61 -9.05 9.50
N ALA A 57 5.40 -8.05 10.36
CA ALA A 57 6.02 -6.73 10.27
C ALA A 57 6.63 -6.33 11.61
N PHE A 58 7.68 -5.52 11.57
CA PHE A 58 8.35 -5.00 12.75
C PHE A 58 8.13 -3.49 12.84
N ALA A 59 7.63 -3.02 13.99
CA ALA A 59 7.52 -1.59 14.27
C ALA A 59 8.86 -1.07 14.81
N LYS A 60 9.33 0.05 14.27
CA LYS A 60 10.50 0.75 14.82
C LYS A 60 10.07 1.50 16.08
N VAL A 61 10.53 1.04 17.25
CA VAL A 61 10.35 1.75 18.52
C VAL A 61 11.44 2.82 18.63
N PRO A 62 11.11 4.11 18.81
CA PRO A 62 12.10 5.16 19.04
C PRO A 62 12.91 4.87 20.31
N LYS A 63 14.22 5.15 20.29
CA LYS A 63 15.01 5.19 21.53
C LYS A 63 14.68 6.48 22.27
N GLU A 64 14.45 6.37 23.57
CA GLU A 64 14.37 7.50 24.51
C GLU A 64 15.65 8.34 24.51
#